data_AF-A0A139A2G3-F1
#
_entry.id   AF-A0A139A2G3-F1
#
_cell.length_a   1.000
_cell.length_b   1.000
_cell.length_c   1.000
_cell.angle_alpha   90.00
_cell.angle_beta   90.00
_cell.angle_gamma   90.00
#
_symmetry.space_group_name_H-M   'P 1'
#
loop_
_entity.id
_entity.type
_entity.pdbx_description
1 polymer ?
#
loop_
_entity_poly.entity_id
_entity_poly.type
_entity_poly.pdbx_seq_one_letter_code
_entity_poly.pdbx_strand_id
1 'polypeptide(L)'
;MVVKLSPEDKAAYDRDGVVCLRGVISPEWIEKLRLMVDRAVETSNDVGPERGREYTAKDKPRRFYGEIDVWRRESDVGKQAMDFIRNGPCAEITGRIMDAKQCRFLYDQLFMREPGTESRTPWHQDQPYWSISGWQFGTGERYAGNSLPTLPDIEAQRSKGELDILKFGMEVGDALVFQAMIVHGSPGNQHATARRRAWATR
;
A
#
# COMPACT_ATOMS: atom_id res chain seq x y z
N MET A 1 22.43 -3.56 4.10
CA MET A 1 22.67 -2.96 2.78
C MET A 1 22.12 -1.55 2.80
N VAL A 2 22.83 -0.57 2.26
CA VAL A 2 22.34 0.81 2.12
C VAL A 2 21.34 0.87 0.96
N VAL A 3 20.17 1.47 1.16
CA VAL A 3 19.19 1.67 0.09
C VAL A 3 19.79 2.62 -0.95
N LYS A 4 19.74 2.28 -2.24
CA LYS A 4 20.21 3.19 -3.30
C LYS A 4 19.01 3.97 -3.83
N LEU A 5 19.02 5.28 -3.61
CA LEU A 5 18.05 6.22 -4.18
C LEU A 5 18.81 7.19 -5.07
N SER A 6 18.30 7.42 -6.26
CA SER A 6 18.86 8.34 -7.24
C SER A 6 18.26 9.75 -7.09
N PRO A 7 18.95 10.81 -7.56
CA PRO A 7 18.35 12.13 -7.70
C PRO A 7 17.05 12.11 -8.54
N GLU A 8 16.98 11.24 -9.53
CA GLU A 8 15.81 11.06 -10.40
C GLU A 8 14.61 10.48 -9.64
N ASP A 9 14.84 9.54 -8.70
CA ASP A 9 13.78 9.00 -7.85
C ASP A 9 13.14 10.10 -7.00
N LYS A 10 13.98 10.96 -6.40
CA LYS A 10 13.51 12.11 -5.63
C LYS A 10 12.78 13.11 -6.51
N ALA A 11 13.32 13.46 -7.67
CA ALA A 11 12.69 14.39 -8.59
C ALA A 11 11.32 13.88 -9.07
N ALA A 12 11.18 12.57 -9.30
CA ALA A 12 9.88 11.95 -9.63
C ALA A 12 8.90 12.06 -8.46
N TYR A 13 9.33 11.73 -7.23
CA TYR A 13 8.48 11.87 -6.05
C TYR A 13 8.05 13.32 -5.80
N ASP A 14 8.96 14.29 -5.93
CA ASP A 14 8.65 15.71 -5.68
C ASP A 14 7.69 16.27 -6.75
N ARG A 15 7.81 15.82 -8.01
CA ARG A 15 6.95 16.25 -9.12
C ARG A 15 5.58 15.59 -9.09
N ASP A 16 5.54 14.26 -8.93
CA ASP A 16 4.32 13.45 -9.14
C ASP A 16 3.66 13.07 -7.81
N GLY A 17 4.35 13.28 -6.68
CA GLY A 17 3.97 12.80 -5.35
C GLY A 17 4.14 11.28 -5.18
N VAL A 18 4.61 10.56 -6.20
CA VAL A 18 4.80 9.10 -6.23
C VAL A 18 6.09 8.73 -6.95
N VAL A 19 6.77 7.70 -6.45
CA VAL A 19 7.92 7.09 -7.12
C VAL A 19 7.89 5.57 -6.96
N CYS A 20 8.25 4.85 -8.02
CA CYS A 20 8.46 3.39 -8.00
C CYS A 20 9.96 3.10 -7.92
N LEU A 21 10.42 2.78 -6.71
CA LEU A 21 11.81 2.46 -6.43
C LEU A 21 12.11 1.01 -6.79
N ARG A 22 13.15 0.80 -7.59
CA ARG A 22 13.46 -0.51 -8.17
C ARG A 22 14.39 -1.34 -7.29
N GLY A 23 14.01 -2.58 -6.99
CA GLY A 23 14.84 -3.56 -6.28
C GLY A 23 15.34 -3.10 -4.90
N VAL A 24 14.61 -2.23 -4.20
CA VAL A 24 15.02 -1.66 -2.92
C VAL A 24 14.77 -2.58 -1.72
N ILE A 25 13.93 -3.61 -1.89
CA ILE A 25 13.71 -4.65 -0.88
C ILE A 25 14.59 -5.86 -1.23
N SER A 26 15.47 -6.26 -0.31
CA SER A 26 16.40 -7.35 -0.56
C SER A 26 15.69 -8.71 -0.72
N PRO A 27 16.27 -9.66 -1.47
CA PRO A 27 15.72 -11.02 -1.59
C PRO A 27 15.49 -11.72 -0.24
N GLU A 28 16.35 -11.46 0.74
CA GLU A 28 16.19 -11.98 2.10
C GLU A 28 14.91 -11.48 2.76
N TRP A 29 14.65 -10.17 2.69
CA TRP A 29 13.42 -9.58 3.22
C TRP A 29 12.20 -10.08 2.46
N ILE A 30 12.30 -10.21 1.13
CA ILE A 30 11.23 -10.76 0.30
C ILE A 30 10.84 -12.17 0.76
N GLU A 31 11.80 -13.05 1.03
CA GLU A 31 11.49 -14.41 1.47
C GLU A 31 10.83 -14.44 2.86
N LYS A 32 11.35 -13.65 3.80
CA LYS A 32 10.74 -13.48 5.15
C LYS A 32 9.29 -12.99 5.04
N LEU A 33 9.05 -11.95 4.25
CA LEU A 33 7.72 -11.40 4.02
C LEU A 33 6.79 -12.40 3.32
N ARG A 34 7.29 -13.16 2.35
CA ARG A 34 6.50 -14.17 1.64
C ARG A 34 5.95 -15.21 2.61
N LEU A 35 6.80 -15.74 3.49
CA LEU A 35 6.43 -16.71 4.51
C LEU A 35 5.46 -16.12 5.53
N MET A 36 5.74 -14.90 6.01
CA MET A 36 4.87 -14.18 6.96
C MET A 36 3.47 -13.97 6.37
N VAL A 37 3.37 -13.51 5.12
CA VAL A 37 2.09 -13.28 4.44
C VAL A 37 1.32 -14.58 4.23
N ASP A 38 1.99 -15.68 3.85
CA ASP A 38 1.34 -16.98 3.72
C ASP A 38 0.75 -17.43 5.07
N ARG A 39 1.51 -17.30 6.16
CA ARG A 39 1.01 -17.57 7.52
C ARG A 39 -0.15 -16.67 7.90
N ALA A 40 -0.07 -15.36 7.62
CA ALA A 40 -1.12 -14.39 7.95
C ALA A 40 -2.46 -14.74 7.25
N VAL A 41 -2.40 -15.14 5.98
CA VAL A 41 -3.57 -15.56 5.20
C VAL A 41 -4.13 -16.89 5.70
N GLU A 42 -3.28 -17.87 6.01
CA GLU A 42 -3.70 -19.17 6.55
C GLU A 42 -4.40 -19.04 7.90
N THR A 43 -3.94 -18.10 8.73
CA THR A 43 -4.48 -17.80 10.08
C THR A 43 -5.42 -16.60 10.07
N SER A 44 -6.02 -16.27 8.91
CA SER A 44 -6.93 -15.10 8.79
C SER A 44 -8.20 -15.23 9.65
N ASN A 45 -8.63 -16.45 9.96
CA ASN A 45 -9.78 -16.69 10.85
C ASN A 45 -9.49 -16.36 12.32
N ASP A 46 -8.21 -16.21 12.70
CA ASP A 46 -7.81 -15.85 14.06
C ASP A 46 -7.88 -14.33 14.30
N VAL A 47 -8.21 -13.56 13.26
CA VAL A 47 -8.30 -12.10 13.28
C VAL A 47 -9.76 -11.68 13.20
N GLY A 48 -10.16 -10.78 14.09
CA GLY A 48 -11.51 -10.25 14.11
C GLY A 48 -11.81 -9.33 12.91
N PRO A 49 -13.10 -9.06 12.66
CA PRO A 49 -13.56 -8.26 11.52
C PRO A 49 -13.12 -6.80 11.57
N GLU A 50 -12.62 -6.32 12.72
CA GLU A 50 -12.04 -4.99 12.88
C GLU A 50 -10.69 -4.83 12.18
N ARG A 51 -9.99 -5.94 11.92
CA ARG A 51 -8.68 -5.95 11.24
C ARG A 51 -8.69 -6.73 9.94
N GLY A 52 -9.23 -7.94 9.95
CA GLY A 52 -9.29 -8.82 8.78
C GLY A 52 -10.53 -8.58 7.93
N ARG A 53 -10.35 -8.44 6.61
CA ARG A 53 -11.46 -8.18 5.68
C ARG A 53 -11.34 -8.97 4.39
N GLU A 54 -12.43 -9.65 4.04
CA GLU A 54 -12.67 -10.15 2.68
C GLU A 54 -13.33 -9.05 1.85
N TYR A 55 -12.64 -8.59 0.81
CA TYR A 55 -13.12 -7.57 -0.12
C TYR A 55 -13.90 -8.17 -1.29
N THR A 56 -13.69 -9.46 -1.57
CA THR A 56 -14.46 -10.17 -2.59
C THR A 56 -15.83 -10.56 -2.04
N ALA A 57 -16.88 -10.38 -2.85
CA ALA A 57 -18.24 -10.82 -2.53
C ALA A 57 -18.31 -12.34 -2.32
N LYS A 58 -19.19 -12.80 -1.42
CA LYS A 58 -19.23 -14.22 -0.98
C LYS A 58 -19.54 -15.22 -2.10
N ASP A 59 -20.16 -14.79 -3.18
CA ASP A 59 -20.54 -15.58 -4.35
C ASP A 59 -19.41 -15.71 -5.39
N LYS A 60 -18.30 -15.00 -5.21
CA LYS A 60 -17.16 -15.00 -6.12
C LYS A 60 -16.04 -15.93 -5.60
N PRO A 61 -15.41 -16.74 -6.48
CA PRO A 61 -14.53 -17.83 -6.03
C PRO A 61 -13.10 -17.42 -5.69
N ARG A 62 -12.67 -16.19 -6.02
CA ARG A 62 -11.27 -15.75 -5.88
C ARG A 62 -11.12 -14.64 -4.85
N ARG A 63 -10.34 -14.90 -3.81
CA ARG A 63 -10.24 -14.02 -2.64
C ARG A 63 -9.47 -12.74 -2.96
N PHE A 64 -9.93 -11.65 -2.36
CA PHE A 64 -9.12 -10.48 -2.09
C PHE A 64 -9.22 -10.26 -0.58
N TYR A 65 -8.19 -10.74 0.12
CA TYR A 65 -8.05 -10.58 1.56
C TYR A 65 -7.20 -9.35 1.84
N GLY A 66 -7.54 -8.60 2.87
CA GLY A 66 -6.60 -7.66 3.45
C GLY A 66 -6.79 -7.52 4.95
N GLU A 67 -5.76 -7.01 5.58
CA GLU A 67 -5.67 -6.96 7.02
C GLU A 67 -4.91 -5.71 7.45
N ILE A 68 -5.45 -4.95 8.41
CA ILE A 68 -4.76 -3.83 9.03
C ILE A 68 -4.18 -4.22 10.39
N ASP A 69 -3.14 -3.52 10.84
CA ASP A 69 -2.52 -3.73 12.16
C ASP A 69 -2.02 -5.17 12.36
N VAL A 70 -1.41 -5.74 11.33
CA VAL A 70 -0.83 -7.09 11.36
C VAL A 70 0.29 -7.14 12.41
N TRP A 71 1.05 -6.06 12.56
CA TRP A 71 2.06 -5.88 13.61
C TRP A 71 1.53 -6.08 15.03
N ARG A 72 0.22 -5.91 15.26
CA ARG A 72 -0.44 -6.11 16.56
C ARG A 72 -0.84 -7.55 16.83
N ARG A 73 -0.65 -8.48 15.90
CA ARG A 73 -0.95 -9.89 16.16
C ARG A 73 -0.06 -10.42 17.29
N GLU A 74 -0.67 -11.06 18.29
CA GLU A 74 0.01 -11.77 19.39
C GLU A 74 0.53 -13.14 18.94
N SER A 75 1.15 -13.20 17.76
CA SER A 75 1.69 -14.43 17.15
C SER A 75 3.01 -14.12 16.43
N ASP A 76 3.67 -15.14 15.89
CA ASP A 76 4.90 -14.95 15.13
C ASP A 76 4.70 -14.11 13.86
N VAL A 77 3.47 -14.03 13.34
CA VAL A 77 3.13 -13.12 12.23
C VAL A 77 3.35 -11.66 12.65
N GLY A 78 2.84 -11.27 13.82
CA GLY A 78 3.00 -9.89 14.32
C GLY A 78 4.44 -9.55 14.67
N LYS A 79 5.20 -10.52 15.22
CA LYS A 79 6.64 -10.36 15.48
C LYS A 79 7.43 -10.14 14.18
N GLN A 80 7.14 -10.92 13.13
CA GLN A 80 7.79 -10.79 11.82
C GLN A 80 7.40 -9.48 11.12
N ALA A 81 6.14 -9.06 11.22
CA ALA A 81 5.70 -7.75 10.75
C ALA A 81 6.49 -6.62 11.43
N MET A 82 6.59 -6.66 12.77
CA MET A 82 7.36 -5.68 13.54
C MET A 82 8.86 -5.69 13.22
N ASP A 83 9.45 -6.86 12.96
CA ASP A 83 10.84 -6.99 12.53
C ASP A 83 11.06 -6.26 11.20
N PHE A 84 10.19 -6.48 10.21
CA PHE A 84 10.26 -5.75 8.94
C PHE A 84 10.05 -4.24 9.11
N ILE A 85 9.09 -3.82 9.94
CA ILE A 85 8.81 -2.39 10.19
C ILE A 85 10.04 -1.69 10.81
N ARG A 86 10.72 -2.35 11.75
CA ARG A 86 11.86 -1.75 12.48
C ARG A 86 13.19 -1.88 11.77
N ASN A 87 13.43 -3.03 11.14
CA ASN A 87 14.74 -3.42 10.62
C ASN A 87 14.77 -3.54 9.09
N GLY A 88 13.60 -3.48 8.43
CA GLY A 88 13.48 -3.38 6.99
C GLY A 88 13.81 -1.96 6.47
N PRO A 89 13.86 -1.79 5.15
CA PRO A 89 14.33 -0.55 4.53
C PRO A 89 13.28 0.59 4.54
N CYS A 90 12.04 0.35 5.01
CA CYS A 90 10.93 1.30 4.90
C CYS A 90 11.26 2.66 5.53
N ALA A 91 11.80 2.70 6.74
CA ALA A 91 12.12 3.96 7.41
C ALA A 91 13.26 4.73 6.70
N GLU A 92 14.28 4.03 6.20
CA GLU A 92 15.38 4.65 5.44
C GLU A 92 14.87 5.20 4.10
N ILE A 93 14.07 4.42 3.38
CA ILE A 93 13.44 4.83 2.11
C ILE A 93 12.61 6.10 2.31
N THR A 94 11.64 6.05 3.23
CA THR A 94 10.71 7.15 3.47
C THR A 94 11.44 8.38 3.98
N GLY A 95 12.38 8.21 4.92
CA GLY A 95 13.17 9.30 5.48
C GLY A 95 13.95 10.06 4.41
N ARG A 96 14.57 9.33 3.47
CA ARG A 96 15.37 9.94 2.40
C ARG A 96 14.54 10.54 1.26
N ILE A 97 13.45 9.88 0.85
CA ILE A 97 12.59 10.40 -0.21
C ILE A 97 11.85 11.67 0.24
N MET A 98 11.41 11.72 1.50
CA MET A 98 10.66 12.85 2.05
C MET A 98 11.52 13.94 2.72
N ASP A 99 12.86 13.81 2.69
CA ASP A 99 13.80 14.64 3.45
C ASP A 99 13.45 14.75 4.96
N ALA A 100 12.91 13.67 5.52
CA ALA A 100 12.42 13.64 6.89
C ALA A 100 13.55 13.33 7.87
N LYS A 101 13.65 14.14 8.93
CA LYS A 101 14.58 13.90 10.06
C LYS A 101 14.13 12.76 10.97
N GLN A 102 12.84 12.42 10.94
CA GLN A 102 12.23 11.36 11.73
C GLN A 102 11.01 10.80 11.00
N CYS A 103 10.87 9.48 11.00
CA CYS A 103 9.66 8.78 10.57
C CYS A 103 8.99 8.14 11.80
N ARG A 104 7.66 8.16 11.83
CA ARG A 104 6.86 7.48 12.85
C ARG A 104 5.94 6.50 12.14
N PHE A 105 6.11 5.23 12.45
CA PHE A 105 5.19 4.20 12.00
C PHE A 105 3.83 4.38 12.67
N LEU A 106 2.77 4.35 11.87
CA LEU A 106 1.38 4.43 12.31
C LEU A 106 0.73 3.05 12.33
N TYR A 107 0.68 2.39 11.17
CA TYR A 107 0.14 1.04 11.00
C TYR A 107 0.62 0.39 9.70
N ASP A 108 0.42 -0.91 9.60
CA ASP A 108 0.68 -1.71 8.40
C ASP A 108 -0.63 -2.28 7.82
N GLN A 109 -0.57 -2.66 6.55
CA GLN A 109 -1.68 -3.31 5.89
C GLN A 109 -1.21 -4.35 4.88
N LEU A 110 -1.73 -5.56 5.04
CA LEU A 110 -1.60 -6.64 4.09
C LEU A 110 -2.70 -6.57 3.04
N PHE A 111 -2.32 -6.80 1.78
CA PHE A 111 -3.24 -7.11 0.70
C PHE A 111 -2.80 -8.39 -0.02
N MET A 112 -3.70 -9.36 -0.14
CA MET A 112 -3.50 -10.58 -0.91
C MET A 112 -4.66 -10.78 -1.88
N ARG A 113 -4.35 -10.91 -3.17
CA ARG A 113 -5.31 -11.27 -4.21
C ARG A 113 -4.93 -12.58 -4.84
N GLU A 114 -5.91 -13.48 -4.92
CA GLU A 114 -5.77 -14.72 -5.66
C GLU A 114 -5.65 -14.49 -7.17
N PRO A 115 -5.12 -15.47 -7.93
CA PRO A 115 -5.10 -15.39 -9.38
C PRO A 115 -6.51 -15.24 -9.95
N GLY A 116 -6.69 -14.31 -10.88
CA GLY A 116 -7.98 -14.06 -11.54
C GLY A 116 -9.02 -13.30 -10.70
N THR A 117 -8.67 -12.75 -9.53
CA THR A 117 -9.63 -11.96 -8.74
C THR A 117 -10.06 -10.68 -9.49
N GLU A 118 -11.36 -10.51 -9.74
CA GLU A 118 -11.93 -9.34 -10.42
C GLU A 118 -11.98 -8.09 -9.53
N SER A 119 -12.11 -8.29 -8.21
CA SER A 119 -12.25 -7.21 -7.22
C SER A 119 -11.14 -6.18 -7.36
N ARG A 120 -11.53 -4.93 -7.63
CA ARG A 120 -10.63 -3.78 -7.78
C ARG A 120 -10.52 -2.99 -6.47
N THR A 121 -9.42 -2.25 -6.32
CA THR A 121 -9.45 -1.10 -5.38
C THR A 121 -10.02 0.07 -6.17
N PRO A 122 -11.13 0.69 -5.72
CA PRO A 122 -11.67 1.88 -6.37
C PRO A 122 -10.68 3.05 -6.26
N TRP A 123 -10.91 4.10 -7.05
CA TRP A 123 -10.17 5.35 -6.90
C TRP A 123 -10.48 5.99 -5.55
N HIS A 124 -9.44 6.31 -4.79
CA HIS A 124 -9.55 6.93 -3.48
C HIS A 124 -8.26 7.67 -3.12
N GLN A 125 -8.34 8.47 -2.06
CA GLN A 125 -7.19 8.99 -1.32
C GLN A 125 -7.13 8.27 0.03
N ASP A 126 -5.93 8.10 0.58
CA ASP A 126 -5.73 7.40 1.84
C ASP A 126 -5.96 8.31 3.05
N GLN A 127 -5.51 9.56 2.96
CA GLN A 127 -5.62 10.57 4.02
C GLN A 127 -7.01 10.69 4.68
N PRO A 128 -8.11 10.76 3.90
CA PRO A 128 -9.47 10.48 4.34
C PRO A 128 -9.75 9.58 5.55
N TYR A 129 -9.01 8.49 5.65
CA TYR A 129 -9.27 7.42 6.61
C TYR A 129 -8.55 7.63 7.94
N TRP A 130 -7.74 8.68 8.07
CA TRP A 130 -6.86 8.88 9.22
C TRP A 130 -7.20 10.15 10.01
N SER A 131 -7.02 10.08 11.33
CA SER A 131 -7.19 11.22 12.24
C SER A 131 -5.91 12.08 12.37
N ILE A 132 -5.14 12.25 11.29
CA ILE A 132 -3.85 12.96 11.24
C ILE A 132 -3.93 14.14 10.25
N SER A 133 -3.09 15.17 10.40
CA SER A 133 -3.24 16.54 9.84
C SER A 133 -1.85 17.22 9.58
N GLY A 134 -1.70 18.12 8.56
CA GLY A 134 -0.39 18.54 8.00
C GLY A 134 -0.26 18.70 6.45
N TRP A 135 0.80 19.36 5.96
CA TRP A 135 1.05 19.55 4.50
C TRP A 135 1.69 18.33 3.83
N GLN A 136 2.20 17.40 4.63
CA GLN A 136 2.48 16.02 4.24
C GLN A 136 1.37 15.05 4.70
N PHE A 137 0.23 15.53 5.26
CA PHE A 137 -1.00 14.77 5.59
C PHE A 137 -2.17 15.71 5.98
N GLY A 138 -3.13 16.12 5.14
CA GLY A 138 -4.09 17.22 5.43
C GLY A 138 -5.09 17.07 6.61
N THR A 139 -5.54 18.20 7.17
CA THR A 139 -6.28 18.40 8.44
C THR A 139 -7.47 17.49 8.75
N GLY A 140 -7.51 17.00 10.00
CA GLY A 140 -8.59 16.19 10.54
C GLY A 140 -9.82 17.00 10.90
N GLU A 141 -10.85 16.90 10.07
CA GLU A 141 -12.27 16.99 10.44
C GLU A 141 -13.09 16.31 9.32
N ARG A 142 -14.05 15.48 9.71
CA ARG A 142 -14.71 14.49 8.84
C ARG A 142 -15.75 15.16 7.92
N TYR A 143 -15.35 15.48 6.69
CA TYR A 143 -16.19 15.60 5.47
C TYR A 143 -17.43 16.50 5.45
N ALA A 144 -17.55 17.47 6.35
CA ALA A 144 -18.48 18.58 6.19
C ALA A 144 -17.68 19.87 6.02
N GLY A 145 -17.89 20.60 4.91
CA GLY A 145 -17.25 21.89 4.69
C GLY A 145 -15.80 21.86 4.15
N ASN A 146 -15.29 20.70 3.71
CA ASN A 146 -14.05 20.72 2.93
C ASN A 146 -14.33 21.36 1.56
N SER A 147 -13.57 22.40 1.19
CA SER A 147 -13.68 23.05 -0.12
C SER A 147 -13.04 22.23 -1.24
N LEU A 148 -12.90 20.90 -1.03
CA LEU A 148 -12.28 20.01 -1.99
C LEU A 148 -13.31 19.64 -3.06
N PRO A 149 -12.91 19.63 -4.34
CA PRO A 149 -13.81 19.20 -5.40
C PRO A 149 -14.19 17.74 -5.23
N THR A 150 -15.40 17.39 -5.66
CA THR A 150 -15.81 15.99 -5.77
C THR A 150 -14.84 15.22 -6.67
N LEU A 151 -14.56 13.96 -6.33
CA LEU A 151 -13.74 13.11 -7.20
C LEU A 151 -14.38 13.04 -8.59
N PRO A 152 -13.65 13.38 -9.67
CA PRO A 152 -14.19 13.29 -11.02
C PRO A 152 -14.47 11.83 -11.40
N ASP A 153 -15.27 11.62 -12.44
CA ASP A 153 -15.42 10.30 -13.05
C ASP A 153 -14.13 9.93 -13.80
N ILE A 154 -13.17 9.36 -13.06
CA ILE A 154 -11.85 9.02 -13.56
C ILE A 154 -11.93 7.98 -14.68
N GLU A 155 -12.89 7.07 -14.64
CA GLU A 155 -12.99 6.03 -15.66
C GLU A 155 -13.50 6.62 -16.99
N ALA A 156 -14.49 7.51 -16.94
CA ALA A 156 -14.96 8.24 -18.11
C ALA A 156 -13.88 9.14 -18.70
N GLN A 157 -13.22 9.95 -17.87
CA GLN A 157 -12.14 10.84 -18.33
C GLN A 157 -10.95 10.06 -18.89
N ARG A 158 -10.57 8.93 -18.26
CA ARG A 158 -9.54 8.02 -18.79
C ARG A 158 -9.92 7.48 -20.17
N SER A 159 -11.17 7.08 -20.38
CA SER A 159 -11.63 6.55 -21.69
C SER A 159 -11.54 7.57 -22.81
N LYS A 160 -11.56 8.87 -22.47
CA LYS A 160 -11.43 9.98 -23.42
C LYS A 160 -9.98 10.46 -23.57
N GLY A 161 -9.04 9.93 -22.80
CA GLY A 161 -7.65 10.38 -22.78
C GLY A 161 -7.45 11.75 -22.12
N GLU A 162 -8.38 12.17 -21.24
CA GLU A 162 -8.35 13.49 -20.59
C GLU A 162 -7.47 13.52 -19.34
N LEU A 163 -6.99 12.37 -18.87
CA LEU A 163 -6.15 12.22 -17.68
C LEU A 163 -4.80 11.62 -18.03
N ASP A 164 -3.76 12.19 -17.43
CA ASP A 164 -2.47 11.52 -17.31
C ASP A 164 -2.50 10.58 -16.09
N ILE A 165 -2.42 9.27 -16.33
CA ILE A 165 -2.50 8.25 -15.29
C ILE A 165 -1.19 7.46 -15.29
N LEU A 166 -0.42 7.63 -14.22
CA LEU A 166 0.79 6.84 -13.98
C LEU A 166 0.42 5.40 -13.60
N LYS A 167 1.06 4.43 -14.26
CA LYS A 167 0.95 3.00 -13.97
C LYS A 167 2.34 2.38 -13.91
N PHE A 168 2.62 1.65 -12.83
CA PHE A 168 3.91 1.02 -12.61
C PHE A 168 3.79 -0.50 -12.75
N GLY A 169 4.53 -1.07 -13.71
CA GLY A 169 4.81 -2.51 -13.75
C GLY A 169 5.89 -2.82 -12.72
N MET A 170 5.50 -3.33 -11.56
CA MET A 170 6.40 -3.60 -10.44
C MET A 170 6.91 -5.04 -10.48
N GLU A 171 8.17 -5.22 -10.10
CA GLU A 171 8.79 -6.52 -9.86
C GLU A 171 8.91 -6.82 -8.36
N VAL A 172 9.18 -8.09 -8.03
CA VAL A 172 9.46 -8.48 -6.65
C VAL A 172 10.73 -7.79 -6.18
N GLY A 173 10.65 -7.04 -5.08
CA GLY A 173 11.75 -6.20 -4.60
C GLY A 173 11.52 -4.71 -4.81
N ASP A 174 10.59 -4.33 -5.69
CA ASP A 174 10.23 -2.93 -5.89
C ASP A 174 9.36 -2.40 -4.73
N ALA A 175 9.42 -1.09 -4.51
CA ALA A 175 8.55 -0.40 -3.57
C ALA A 175 7.93 0.84 -4.23
N LEU A 176 6.64 1.05 -4.00
CA LEU A 176 5.96 2.29 -4.38
C LEU A 176 5.90 3.20 -3.15
N VAL A 177 6.46 4.40 -3.25
CA VAL A 177 6.36 5.44 -2.21
C VAL A 177 5.49 6.54 -2.77
N PHE A 178 4.36 6.84 -2.13
CA PHE A 178 3.41 7.82 -2.62
C PHE A 178 2.78 8.62 -1.47
N GLN A 179 2.43 9.87 -1.76
CA GLN A 179 1.75 10.75 -0.81
C GLN A 179 0.31 10.28 -0.57
N ALA A 180 -0.18 10.40 0.66
CA ALA A 180 -1.52 9.94 1.05
C ALA A 180 -2.68 10.69 0.35
N MET A 181 -2.40 11.88 -0.19
CA MET A 181 -3.35 12.67 -0.97
C MET A 181 -3.42 12.25 -2.44
N ILE A 182 -2.57 11.33 -2.91
CA ILE A 182 -2.66 10.83 -4.28
C ILE A 182 -3.91 10.00 -4.45
N VAL A 183 -4.70 10.38 -5.46
CA VAL A 183 -5.80 9.57 -5.96
C VAL A 183 -5.22 8.34 -6.64
N HIS A 184 -5.52 7.17 -6.09
CA HIS A 184 -4.99 5.91 -6.61
C HIS A 184 -6.03 4.79 -6.55
N GLY A 185 -5.77 3.74 -7.30
CA GLY A 185 -6.60 2.54 -7.39
C GLY A 185 -5.79 1.39 -7.96
N SER A 186 -6.38 0.19 -7.97
CA SER A 186 -5.73 -0.96 -8.61
C SER A 186 -6.76 -1.87 -9.27
N PRO A 187 -6.47 -2.40 -10.47
CA PRO A 187 -7.32 -3.43 -11.06
C PRO A 187 -7.25 -4.70 -10.22
N GLY A 188 -8.17 -5.63 -10.49
CA GLY A 188 -8.08 -7.02 -10.05
C GLY A 188 -6.76 -7.70 -10.40
N ASN A 189 -6.56 -8.92 -9.91
CA ASN A 189 -5.37 -9.68 -10.24
C ASN A 189 -5.56 -10.42 -11.58
N GLN A 190 -4.91 -9.89 -12.63
CA GLN A 190 -5.00 -10.45 -13.99
C GLN A 190 -4.09 -11.67 -14.21
N HIS A 191 -3.21 -12.01 -13.27
CA HIS A 191 -2.40 -13.22 -13.38
C HIS A 191 -3.27 -14.47 -13.27
N ALA A 192 -3.03 -15.43 -14.16
CA ALA A 192 -3.74 -16.71 -14.18
C ALA A 192 -3.30 -17.67 -13.06
N THR A 193 -2.06 -17.56 -12.58
CA THR A 193 -1.45 -18.54 -11.66
C THR A 193 -0.84 -17.93 -10.41
N ALA A 194 -0.41 -16.66 -10.45
CA ALA A 194 0.30 -16.03 -9.34
C ALA A 194 -0.63 -15.17 -8.46
N ARG A 195 -0.50 -15.32 -7.14
CA ARG A 195 -1.11 -14.40 -6.17
C ARG A 195 -0.40 -13.05 -6.23
N ARG A 196 -1.16 -11.95 -6.16
CA ARG A 196 -0.61 -10.61 -5.95
C ARG A 196 -0.60 -10.31 -4.45
N ARG A 197 0.57 -10.04 -3.90
CA ARG A 197 0.76 -9.68 -2.50
C ARG A 197 1.35 -8.29 -2.42
N ALA A 198 0.83 -7.46 -1.52
CA ALA A 198 1.39 -6.17 -1.21
C ALA A 198 1.37 -5.96 0.30
N TRP A 199 2.43 -5.34 0.80
CA TRP A 199 2.55 -4.92 2.19
C TRP A 199 2.78 -3.42 2.21
N ALA A 200 1.85 -2.70 2.84
CA ALA A 200 1.89 -1.25 2.94
C ALA A 200 2.18 -0.84 4.38
N THR A 201 3.11 0.08 4.57
CA THR A 201 3.39 0.72 5.87
C THR A 201 3.10 2.20 5.76
N ARG A 202 2.56 2.81 6.82
CA ARG A 202 2.36 4.25 6.93
C ARG A 202 3.08 4.81 8.13
#